data_AF-A0A8C3U8Y2-F1
#
_entry.id   AF-A0A8C3U8Y2-F1
#
_cell.length_a   1.000
_cell.length_b   1.000
_cell.length_c   1.000
_cell.angle_alpha   90.00
_cell.angle_beta   90.00
_cell.angle_gamma   90.00
#
_symmetry.space_group_name_H-M   'P 1'
#
loop_
_entity.id
_entity.type
_entity.pdbx_description
1 polymer ?
#
loop_
_entity_poly.entity_id
_entity_poly.type
_entity_poly.pdbx_seq_one_letter_code
_entity_poly.pdbx_strand_id
1 'polypeptide(L)' 'MKILFLLFPLILLLVQGAAGSQSDCKRNTGLCIRGSTCPKLMRRIGRCSRFTVCCRR' A
#
# COMPACT_ATOMS: atom_id res chain seq x y z
N MET A 1 25.62 -2.26 23.83
CA MET A 1 25.57 -1.49 22.56
C MET A 1 25.32 -2.41 21.36
N LYS A 2 24.18 -3.13 21.30
CA LYS A 2 23.88 -4.07 20.18
C LYS A 2 22.38 -4.29 19.91
N ILE A 3 21.53 -3.96 20.90
CA ILE A 3 20.06 -4.01 20.80
C ILE A 3 19.50 -3.06 19.74
N LEU A 4 20.14 -1.91 19.48
CA LEU A 4 19.67 -0.94 18.49
C LEU A 4 19.62 -1.54 17.07
N PHE A 5 20.56 -2.43 16.74
CA PHE A 5 20.61 -3.10 15.43
C PHE A 5 19.52 -4.16 15.24
N LEU A 6 18.95 -4.69 16.32
CA LEU A 6 17.86 -5.67 16.26
C LEU A 6 16.48 -5.02 16.14
N LEU A 7 16.30 -3.80 16.67
CA LEU A 7 15.06 -3.06 16.47
C LEU A 7 14.86 -2.62 15.02
N PHE A 8 15.94 -2.20 14.34
CA PHE A 8 15.88 -1.70 12.97
C PHE A 8 15.23 -2.66 11.96
N PRO A 9 15.62 -3.95 11.84
CA PRO A 9 14.98 -4.88 10.90
C PRO A 9 13.52 -5.19 11.28
N LEU A 10 13.20 -5.20 12.57
CA LEU A 10 11.83 -5.42 13.05
C LEU A 10 10.90 -4.28 12.62
N ILE A 11 11.37 -3.03 12.70
CA ILE A 11 10.64 -1.85 12.23
C ILE A 11 10.48 -1.87 10.70
N LEU A 12 11.51 -2.29 9.96
CA LEU A 12 11.40 -2.43 8.49
C LEU A 12 10.37 -3.50 8.09
N LEU A 13 10.32 -4.63 8.80
CA LEU A 13 9.32 -5.69 8.61
C LEU A 13 7.90 -5.19 8.91
N LEU A 14 7.73 -4.39 9.97
CA LEU A 14 6.45 -3.77 10.32
C LEU A 14 5.97 -2.75 9.27
N VAL A 15 6.89 -2.00 8.66
CA VAL A 15 6.58 -1.07 7.55
C VAL A 15 6.14 -1.85 6.30
N GLN A 16 6.68 -3.04 6.05
CA GLN A 16 6.22 -3.92 4.96
C GLN A 16 4.83 -4.51 5.26
N GLY A 17 4.51 -4.80 6.52
CA GLY A 17 3.17 -5.27 6.94
C GLY A 17 2.07 -4.22 6.73
N ALA A 18 2.38 -2.94 6.87
CA ALA A 18 1.46 -1.84 6.56
C ALA A 18 1.25 -1.63 5.04
N ALA A 19 2.05 -2.28 4.19
CA ALA A 19 2.01 -2.13 2.74
C ALA A 19 1.13 -3.16 2.03
N GLY A 20 0.50 -4.11 2.74
CA GLY A 20 -0.29 -5.21 2.15
C GLY A 20 -1.31 -4.75 1.10
N SER A 21 -1.97 -3.62 1.35
CA SER A 21 -2.93 -3.01 0.43
C SER A 21 -2.33 -2.40 -0.84
N GLN A 22 -1.07 -1.99 -0.82
CA GLN A 22 -0.37 -1.44 -1.99
C GLN A 22 0.22 -2.54 -2.86
N SER A 23 0.82 -3.57 -2.26
CA SER A 23 1.35 -4.73 -2.98
C SER A 23 0.24 -5.52 -3.66
N ASP A 24 -0.91 -5.73 -3.01
CA ASP A 24 -2.07 -6.41 -3.61
C ASP A 24 -2.66 -5.61 -4.77
N CYS A 25 -2.71 -4.27 -4.65
CA CYS A 25 -3.13 -3.40 -5.75
C CYS A 25 -2.20 -3.56 -6.97
N LYS A 26 -0.88 -3.55 -6.73
CA LYS A 26 0.14 -3.69 -7.77
C LYS A 26 0.12 -5.08 -8.41
N ARG A 27 -0.12 -6.13 -7.62
CA ARG A 27 -0.26 -7.52 -8.09
C ARG A 27 -1.46 -7.70 -9.02
N ASN A 28 -2.54 -6.95 -8.78
CA ASN A 28 -3.74 -6.90 -9.62
C ASN A 28 -3.64 -5.90 -10.79
N THR A 29 -2.42 -5.48 -11.17
CA THR A 29 -2.17 -4.47 -12.22
C THR A 29 -2.91 -3.15 -11.98
N GLY A 30 -3.24 -2.86 -10.73
CA GLY A 30 -3.90 -1.65 -10.27
C GLY A 30 -2.91 -0.55 -9.89
N LEU A 31 -3.42 0.68 -9.86
CA LEU A 31 -2.71 1.89 -9.49
C LEU A 31 -3.33 2.47 -8.22
N CYS A 32 -2.49 2.84 -7.26
CA CYS A 32 -2.93 3.54 -6.07
C CYS A 32 -3.08 5.03 -6.37
N ILE A 33 -4.30 5.53 -6.34
CA ILE A 33 -4.61 6.95 -6.57
C ILE A 33 -4.94 7.61 -5.24
N ARG A 34 -4.36 8.78 -5.01
CA ARG A 34 -4.58 9.59 -3.81
C ARG A 34 -5.94 10.28 -3.90
N GLY A 35 -6.80 10.02 -2.92
CA GLY A 35 -8.21 10.39 -2.92
C GLY A 35 -9.13 9.23 -2.53
N SER A 36 -10.43 9.50 -2.49
CA SER A 36 -11.49 8.52 -2.20
C SER A 36 -12.10 7.89 -3.46
N THR A 37 -11.77 8.40 -4.64
CA THR A 37 -12.44 8.06 -5.91
C THR A 37 -11.43 7.81 -7.02
N CYS A 38 -11.76 6.91 -7.94
CA CYS A 38 -10.98 6.66 -9.15
C CYS A 38 -11.37 7.62 -10.28
N PRO A 39 -10.46 7.91 -11.23
CA PRO A 39 -10.76 8.68 -12.44
C PRO A 39 -11.91 8.06 -13.26
N LYS A 40 -12.60 8.86 -14.08
CA LYS A 40 -13.78 8.45 -14.88
C LYS A 40 -13.59 7.19 -15.76
N LEU A 41 -12.34 6.80 -16.09
CA LEU A 41 -12.01 5.63 -16.91
C LEU A 41 -11.43 4.46 -16.09
N MET A 42 -11.52 4.48 -14.76
CA MET A 42 -10.96 3.45 -13.90
C MET A 42 -11.97 2.99 -12.85
N ARG A 43 -12.06 1.68 -12.64
CA ARG A 43 -12.88 1.08 -11.59
C ARG A 43 -12.10 0.94 -10.30
N ARG A 44 -12.78 1.20 -9.19
CA ARG A 44 -12.25 0.96 -7.84
C ARG A 44 -12.28 -0.54 -7.55
N ILE A 45 -11.11 -1.14 -7.40
CA ILE A 45 -10.95 -2.57 -7.06
C ILE A 45 -10.64 -2.78 -5.58
N GLY A 46 -10.17 -1.74 -4.88
CA GLY A 46 -9.84 -1.84 -3.46
C GLY A 46 -9.38 -0.51 -2.87
N ARG A 47 -8.63 -0.58 -1.76
CA ARG A 47 -7.96 0.56 -1.13
C ARG A 47 -6.48 0.22 -0.93
N CYS A 48 -5.61 1.21 -1.11
CA CYS A 48 -4.18 1.08 -0.84
C CYS A 48 -3.78 1.66 0.52
N SER A 49 -4.53 2.62 1.05
CA SER A 49 -4.34 3.22 2.39
C SER A 49 -5.62 3.94 2.82
N ARG A 50 -5.59 4.65 3.95
CA ARG A 50 -6.70 5.50 4.41
C ARG A 50 -7.08 6.58 3.40
N PHE A 51 -6.09 7.13 2.68
CA PHE A 51 -6.29 8.23 1.73
C PHE A 51 -5.98 7.86 0.27
N THR A 52 -5.74 6.57 -0.01
CA THR A 52 -5.45 6.11 -1.36
C THR A 52 -6.33 4.93 -1.73
N VAL A 53 -6.98 5.01 -2.89
CA VAL A 53 -7.81 3.95 -3.45
C VAL A 53 -7.03 3.17 -4.50
N CYS A 54 -7.32 1.87 -4.62
CA CYS A 54 -6.77 1.05 -5.68
C CYS A 54 -7.71 1.09 -6.90
N CYS A 55 -7.20 1.56 -8.03
CA CYS A 55 -7.93 1.76 -9.27
C CYS A 55 -7.35 0.89 -10.38
N ARG A 56 -8.21 0.25 -11.18
CA ARG A 56 -7.81 -0.49 -12.38
C ARG A 56 -8.59 0.04 -13.58
N ARG A 57 -7.95 0.11 -14.76
CA ARG A 57 -8.68 0.34 -16.01
C ARG A 57 -9.58 -0.88 -16.30
#